data_AF-A0A8D2QC41-F1
#
_entry.id   AF-A0A8D2QC41-F1
#
_cell.length_a   1.000
_cell.length_b   1.000
_cell.length_c   1.000
_cell.angle_alpha   90.00
_cell.angle_beta   90.00
_cell.angle_gamma   90.00
#
_symmetry.space_group_name_H-M   'P 1'
#
loop_
_entity.id
_entity.type
_entity.pdbx_description
1 polymer ?
#
loop_
_entity_poly.entity_id
_entity_poly.type
_entity_poly.pdbx_seq_one_letter_code
_entity_poly.pdbx_strand_id
1 'polypeptide(L)' 'IILQYYLSPAGLPTRSAHPARFSPDDKFSRHRLALKRRFGVLLTQQGRALL' A
#
# COMPACT_ATOMS: atom_id res chain seq x y z
N ILE A 1 -9.88 22.18 -15.07
CA ILE A 1 -9.97 22.02 -13.59
C ILE A 1 -11.34 21.45 -13.25
N ILE A 2 -11.57 20.15 -13.49
CA ILE A 2 -12.50 19.30 -12.74
C ILE A 2 -11.96 17.87 -12.89
N LEU A 3 -11.18 17.39 -11.92
CA LEU A 3 -10.86 15.97 -11.82
C LEU A 3 -12.05 15.33 -11.10
N GLN A 4 -13.02 14.84 -11.87
CA GLN A 4 -14.14 14.06 -11.34
C GLN A 4 -13.58 12.71 -10.87
N TYR A 5 -13.07 12.65 -9.66
CA TYR A 5 -12.68 11.38 -9.04
C TYR A 5 -13.94 10.56 -8.82
N TYR A 6 -13.99 9.34 -9.37
CA TYR A 6 -15.08 8.41 -9.07
C TYR A 6 -15.10 8.14 -7.56
N LEU A 7 -16.20 8.50 -6.90
CA LEU A 7 -16.41 8.29 -5.46
C LEU A 7 -17.21 7.00 -5.23
N SER A 8 -16.89 6.28 -4.16
CA SER A 8 -17.69 5.17 -3.65
C SER A 8 -19.00 5.66 -3.03
N PRO A 9 -19.98 4.78 -2.74
CA PRO A 9 -21.19 5.17 -2.00
C PRO A 9 -20.93 5.85 -0.64
N ALA A 10 -19.75 5.62 -0.05
CA ALA A 10 -19.29 6.27 1.18
C ALA A 10 -18.57 7.61 0.96
N GLY A 11 -18.55 8.14 -0.28
CA GLY A 11 -17.85 9.38 -0.62
C GLY A 11 -16.32 9.26 -0.69
N LEU A 12 -15.76 8.06 -0.56
CA LEU A 12 -14.30 7.84 -0.63
C LEU A 12 -13.82 7.69 -2.08
N PRO A 13 -12.61 8.18 -2.42
CA PRO A 13 -12.04 8.01 -3.76
C PRO A 13 -11.85 6.52 -4.07
N THR A 14 -12.34 6.12 -5.25
CA THR A 14 -12.17 4.74 -5.72
C THR A 14 -10.73 4.49 -6.17
N ARG A 15 -10.33 3.21 -6.15
CA ARG A 15 -9.01 2.74 -6.60
C ARG A 15 -9.21 1.55 -7.52
N SER A 16 -8.24 1.29 -8.40
CA SER A 16 -8.20 0.05 -9.18
C SER A 16 -8.29 -1.16 -8.25
N ALA A 17 -9.18 -2.10 -8.58
CA ALA A 17 -9.27 -3.38 -7.88
C ALA A 17 -8.12 -4.34 -8.27
N HIS A 18 -7.46 -4.08 -9.40
CA HIS A 18 -6.32 -4.89 -9.84
C HIS A 18 -5.07 -4.61 -9.00
N PRO A 19 -4.32 -5.64 -8.62
CA PRO A 19 -3.08 -5.47 -7.87
C PRO A 19 -2.03 -4.74 -8.70
N ALA A 20 -1.04 -4.13 -8.03
CA ALA A 20 0.10 -3.54 -8.70
C ALA A 20 0.87 -4.62 -9.50
N ARG A 21 1.26 -4.29 -10.74
CA ARG A 21 2.01 -5.19 -11.61
C ARG A 21 3.37 -5.54 -11.01
N PHE A 22 3.73 -6.82 -11.04
CA PHE A 22 5.07 -7.27 -10.67
C PHE A 22 6.11 -6.78 -11.67
N SER A 23 7.23 -6.27 -11.16
CA SER A 23 8.39 -5.85 -11.95
C SER A 23 9.64 -6.45 -11.32
N PRO A 24 10.42 -7.28 -12.05
CA PRO A 24 11.62 -7.92 -11.49
C PRO A 24 12.64 -6.94 -10.90
N ASP A 25 12.82 -5.80 -11.55
CA ASP A 25 13.79 -4.75 -11.15
C ASP A 25 13.38 -4.01 -9.86
N ASP A 26 12.07 -3.95 -9.57
CA ASP A 26 11.52 -3.35 -8.34
C ASP A 26 12.22 -2.04 -7.87
N LYS A 27 12.32 -1.05 -8.77
CA LYS A 27 13.05 0.22 -8.55
C LYS A 27 12.68 0.95 -7.25
N PHE A 28 11.45 0.78 -6.79
CA PHE A 28 10.92 1.45 -5.60
C PHE A 28 10.90 0.56 -4.34
N SER A 29 11.55 -0.60 -4.38
CA SER A 29 11.71 -1.53 -3.24
C SER A 29 12.17 -0.82 -1.96
N ARG A 30 13.24 -0.01 -2.04
CA ARG A 30 13.80 0.73 -0.90
C ARG A 30 12.77 1.68 -0.26
N HIS A 31 12.06 2.44 -1.08
CA HIS A 31 11.04 3.39 -0.62
C HIS A 31 9.86 2.66 0.01
N ARG A 32 9.37 1.59 -0.64
CA ARG A 32 8.30 0.74 -0.11
C ARG A 32 8.67 0.17 1.26
N LEU A 33 9.89 -0.32 1.41
CA LEU A 33 10.37 -0.89 2.67
C LEU A 33 10.53 0.17 3.76
N ALA A 34 11.06 1.34 3.43
CA ALA A 34 11.19 2.46 4.36
C ALA A 34 9.83 2.92 4.91
N LEU A 35 8.81 3.04 4.05
CA LEU A 35 7.45 3.37 4.47
C LEU A 35 6.86 2.28 5.38
N LYS A 36 6.98 1.00 5.00
CA LYS A 36 6.50 -0.11 5.84
C LYS A 36 7.13 -0.10 7.24
N ARG A 37 8.43 0.20 7.35
CA ARG A 37 9.14 0.33 8.63
C ARG A 37 8.60 1.48 9.48
N ARG A 38 8.41 2.66 8.87
CA ARG A 38 7.92 3.88 9.55
C ARG A 38 6.53 3.68 10.16
N PHE A 39 5.67 2.92 9.48
CA PHE A 39 4.31 2.65 9.95
C PHE A 39 4.15 1.34 10.70
N GLY A 40 5.23 0.59 10.98
CA GLY A 40 5.17 -0.66 11.75
C GLY A 40 4.45 -1.81 11.03
N VAL A 41 4.34 -1.78 9.70
CA VAL A 41 3.56 -2.74 8.90
C VAL A 41 4.38 -3.97 8.48
N LEU A 42 5.68 -4.03 8.81
CA LEU A 42 6.46 -5.22 8.50
C LEU A 42 6.05 -6.38 9.41
N LEU A 43 5.84 -7.55 8.80
CA LEU A 43 5.55 -8.79 9.52
C LEU A 43 6.65 -9.15 10.53
N THR A 44 7.90 -8.77 10.25
CA THR A 44 9.04 -8.98 11.15
C THR A 44 9.06 -8.01 12.34
N GLN A 45 8.24 -6.95 12.33
CA GLN A 45 8.07 -6.04 13.48
C GLN A 45 7.00 -6.52 14.44
N GLN A 46 6.09 -7.41 14.00
CA GLN A 46 5.15 -8.04 14.91
C GLN A 46 5.94 -9.07 15.73
N GLY A 47 6.04 -8.84 17.04
CA GLY A 47 6.67 -9.78 17.95
C GLY A 47 6.08 -11.18 17.74
N ARG A 48 6.91 -12.22 17.92
CA ARG A 48 6.46 -13.61 17.85
C ARG A 48 5.22 -13.73 18.74
N ALA A 49 4.08 -14.11 18.16
CA ALA A 49 2.92 -14.49 18.94
C ALA A 49 3.38 -15.64 19.87
N LEU A 50 3.53 -15.33 21.16
CA LEU A 50 3.72 -16.36 22.16
C LEU A 50 2.36 -17.02 22.27
N LEU A 51 2.31 -18.29 21.85
CA LEU A 51 1.14 -19.16 21.97
C LEU A 51 0.81 -19.40 23.44
#